data_AF-A0A0G0ZYV0-F1
#
_entry.id   AF-A0A0G0ZYV0-F1
#
_cell.length_a   1.000
_cell.length_b   1.000
_cell.length_c   1.000
_cell.angle_alpha   90.00
_cell.angle_beta   90.00
_cell.angle_gamma   90.00
#
_symmetry.space_group_name_H-M   'P 1'
#
loop_
_entity.id
_entity.type
_entity.pdbx_description
1 polymer ?
#
loop_
_entity_poly.entity_id
_entity_poly.type
_entity_poly.pdbx_seq_one_letter_code
_entity_poly.pdbx_strand_id
1 'polypeptide(L)'
;MIKIKKIKSESGFTLIELLVVIGIIAILATIGAINFSSARAKARDAKRVADIKQIQSAIEVEAAGSSAGLYPSEATSDLPADILTLSPPRTSDRYCYVTDAGLTSYTVAAIGIENVDVANSDGPVDAVGGNGVGDGIILSTGAACDNIDCSAAVAGNGTYCLAGTTAE
;
A
#
# COMPACT_ATOMS: atom_id res chain seq x y z
N MET A 1 62.91 -3.54 -40.64
CA MET A 1 62.59 -4.97 -40.43
C MET A 1 61.38 -5.04 -39.51
N ILE A 2 60.19 -5.30 -40.04
CA ILE A 2 58.91 -5.26 -39.30
C ILE A 2 58.53 -6.71 -38.96
N LYS A 3 58.41 -7.03 -37.66
CA LYS A 3 57.91 -8.33 -37.19
C LYS A 3 56.38 -8.29 -37.12
N ILE A 4 55.70 -9.10 -37.93
CA ILE A 4 54.24 -9.24 -37.90
C ILE A 4 53.86 -10.18 -36.75
N LYS A 5 53.13 -9.65 -35.76
CA LYS A 5 52.66 -10.41 -34.60
C LYS A 5 51.38 -11.16 -34.99
N LYS A 6 51.42 -12.49 -34.96
CA LYS A 6 50.28 -13.36 -35.31
C LYS A 6 49.15 -13.17 -34.28
N ILE A 7 48.01 -12.64 -34.72
CA ILE A 7 46.81 -12.53 -33.88
C ILE A 7 46.28 -13.95 -33.66
N LYS A 8 46.16 -14.38 -32.40
CA LYS A 8 45.52 -15.67 -32.08
C LYS A 8 44.04 -15.55 -32.42
N SER A 9 43.52 -16.49 -33.20
CA SER A 9 42.08 -16.64 -33.43
C SER A 9 41.43 -17.14 -32.15
N GLU A 10 40.75 -16.25 -31.43
CA GLU A 10 39.82 -16.62 -30.37
C GLU A 10 38.65 -17.37 -31.03
N SER A 11 38.29 -18.54 -30.50
CA SER A 11 37.17 -19.34 -30.98
C SER A 11 35.85 -18.63 -30.68
N GLY A 12 35.08 -18.30 -31.72
CA GLY A 12 33.74 -17.69 -31.60
C GLY A 12 32.66 -18.71 -31.22
N PHE A 13 31.57 -18.21 -30.63
CA PHE A 13 30.38 -18.99 -30.33
C PHE A 13 29.75 -19.59 -31.59
N THR A 14 29.27 -20.83 -31.48
CA THR A 14 28.49 -21.47 -32.53
C THR A 14 27.06 -20.93 -32.56
N LEU A 15 26.43 -20.93 -33.74
CA LEU A 15 25.02 -20.50 -33.88
C LEU A 15 24.08 -21.33 -33.01
N ILE A 16 24.38 -22.62 -32.83
CA ILE A 16 23.57 -23.52 -32.01
C ILE A 16 23.72 -23.22 -30.51
N GLU A 17 24.92 -22.86 -30.05
CA GLU A 17 25.12 -22.45 -28.66
C GLU A 17 24.30 -21.20 -28.32
N LEU A 18 24.29 -20.20 -29.22
CA LEU A 18 23.50 -19.00 -29.00
C LEU A 18 21.99 -19.28 -29.05
N LEU A 19 21.54 -20.19 -29.92
CA LEU A 19 20.14 -20.61 -30.03
C LEU A 19 19.65 -21.31 -28.76
N VAL A 20 20.45 -22.19 -28.17
CA VAL A 20 20.08 -22.90 -26.93
C VAL A 20 19.98 -21.91 -25.77
N VAL A 21 20.89 -20.93 -25.68
CA VAL A 21 20.91 -19.94 -24.59
C VAL A 21 19.64 -19.09 -24.60
N ILE A 22 19.24 -18.54 -25.74
CA ILE A 22 18.00 -17.74 -25.82
C ILE A 22 16.76 -18.60 -25.54
N GLY A 23 16.80 -19.89 -25.90
CA GLY A 23 15.74 -20.85 -25.59
C GLY A 23 15.57 -21.04 -24.07
N ILE A 24 16.67 -21.23 -23.34
CA ILE A 24 16.64 -21.36 -21.88
C ILE A 24 16.16 -20.06 -21.22
N ILE A 25 16.66 -18.90 -21.67
CA ILE A 25 16.24 -17.59 -21.15
C ILE A 25 14.74 -17.38 -21.36
N ALA A 26 14.20 -17.76 -22.53
CA ALA A 26 12.77 -17.62 -22.81
C ALA A 26 11.91 -18.46 -21.85
N ILE A 27 12.31 -19.71 -21.57
CA ILE A 27 11.60 -20.59 -20.63
C ILE A 27 11.65 -19.99 -19.22
N LEU A 28 12.83 -19.60 -18.73
CA LEU A 28 12.98 -19.04 -17.39
C LEU A 28 12.24 -17.71 -17.23
N ALA A 29 12.22 -16.86 -18.26
CA ALA A 29 11.54 -15.59 -18.25
C ALA A 29 10.01 -15.76 -18.10
N THR A 30 9.41 -16.74 -18.77
CA THR A 30 7.95 -16.99 -18.67
C THR A 30 7.53 -17.42 -17.26
N ILE A 31 8.29 -18.33 -16.64
CA ILE A 31 8.02 -18.78 -15.26
C ILE A 31 8.24 -17.64 -14.27
N GLY A 32 9.32 -16.86 -14.45
CA GLY A 32 9.63 -15.71 -13.60
C GLY A 32 8.57 -14.61 -13.65
N ALA A 33 7.98 -14.36 -14.83
CA ALA A 33 7.00 -13.29 -15.01
C ALA A 33 5.71 -13.49 -14.18
N ILE A 34 5.21 -14.72 -14.09
CA ILE A 34 3.99 -15.05 -13.32
C ILE A 34 4.22 -14.78 -11.82
N ASN A 35 5.33 -15.27 -11.28
CA ASN A 35 5.67 -15.12 -9.86
C ASN A 35 5.90 -13.65 -9.48
N PHE A 36 6.48 -12.86 -10.38
CA PHE A 36 6.80 -11.47 -10.13
C PHE A 36 5.57 -10.57 -9.99
N SER A 37 4.50 -10.83 -10.74
CA SER A 37 3.24 -10.09 -10.61
C SER A 37 2.61 -10.24 -9.21
N SER A 38 2.52 -11.47 -8.73
CA SER A 38 2.01 -11.77 -7.38
C SER A 38 2.90 -11.17 -6.28
N ALA A 39 4.23 -11.26 -6.43
CA ALA A 39 5.16 -10.66 -5.47
C ALA A 39 4.99 -9.13 -5.36
N ARG A 40 4.78 -8.44 -6.49
CA ARG A 40 4.50 -6.99 -6.49
C ARG A 40 3.17 -6.65 -5.82
N ALA A 41 2.13 -7.45 -6.02
CA ALA A 41 0.84 -7.25 -5.35
C ALA A 41 0.97 -7.38 -3.83
N LYS A 42 1.63 -8.45 -3.35
CA LYS A 42 1.92 -8.65 -1.93
C LYS A 42 2.74 -7.51 -1.32
N ALA A 43 3.74 -7.00 -2.04
CA ALA A 43 4.54 -5.87 -1.57
C ALA A 43 3.70 -4.58 -1.40
N ARG A 44 2.74 -4.34 -2.31
CA ARG A 44 1.82 -3.20 -2.19
C ARG A 44 0.86 -3.37 -1.03
N ASP A 45 0.27 -4.55 -0.87
CA ASP A 45 -0.62 -4.84 0.27
C ASP A 45 0.13 -4.69 1.61
N ALA A 46 1.37 -5.19 1.70
CA ALA A 46 2.20 -5.03 2.89
C ALA A 46 2.49 -3.55 3.22
N LYS A 47 2.73 -2.73 2.19
CA LYS A 47 2.86 -1.27 2.37
C LYS A 47 1.57 -0.65 2.91
N ARG A 48 0.40 -1.02 2.36
CA ARG A 48 -0.90 -0.53 2.84
C ARG A 48 -1.12 -0.88 4.31
N VAL A 49 -0.80 -2.11 4.72
CA VAL A 49 -0.89 -2.54 6.13
C VAL A 49 0.05 -1.72 7.03
N ALA A 50 1.30 -1.50 6.59
CA ALA A 50 2.28 -0.72 7.35
C ALA A 50 1.84 0.75 7.53
N ASP A 51 1.38 1.38 6.45
CA ASP A 51 0.90 2.76 6.46
C ASP A 51 -0.31 2.90 7.40
N ILE A 52 -1.27 1.97 7.36
CA ILE A 52 -2.45 1.99 8.25
C ILE A 52 -2.09 1.80 9.72
N LYS A 53 -1.14 0.91 10.03
CA LYS A 53 -0.63 0.78 11.41
C LYS A 53 0.04 2.08 11.89
N GLN A 54 0.75 2.77 11.00
CA GLN A 54 1.38 4.05 11.33
C GLN A 54 0.32 5.14 11.58
N ILE A 55 -0.70 5.21 10.74
CA ILE A 55 -1.87 6.09 10.92
C ILE A 55 -2.54 5.80 12.26
N GLN A 56 -2.84 4.52 12.54
CA GLN A 56 -3.49 4.10 13.78
C GLN A 56 -2.69 4.57 14.99
N SER A 57 -1.39 4.29 15.02
CA SER A 57 -0.52 4.70 16.13
C SER A 57 -0.52 6.21 16.33
N ALA A 58 -0.58 7.00 15.26
CA ALA A 58 -0.64 8.45 15.37
C ALA A 58 -1.96 8.92 15.97
N ILE A 59 -3.09 8.38 15.50
CA ILE A 59 -4.42 8.69 16.04
C ILE A 59 -4.50 8.38 17.54
N GLU A 60 -3.99 7.22 17.97
CA GLU A 60 -4.01 6.83 19.38
C GLU A 60 -3.13 7.73 20.26
N VAL A 61 -1.97 8.16 19.75
CA VAL A 61 -1.08 9.09 20.46
C VAL A 61 -1.75 10.45 20.64
N GLU A 62 -2.40 10.97 19.60
CA GLU A 62 -3.11 12.25 19.65
C GLU A 62 -4.33 12.18 20.59
N ALA A 63 -5.10 11.10 20.53
CA ALA A 63 -6.22 10.89 21.45
C ALA A 63 -5.75 10.82 22.92
N ALA A 64 -4.62 10.17 23.19
CA ALA A 64 -4.02 10.11 24.52
C ALA A 64 -3.49 11.47 25.02
N GLY A 65 -3.08 12.35 24.10
CA GLY A 65 -2.66 13.73 24.41
C GLY A 65 -3.83 14.70 24.63
N SER A 66 -5.02 14.37 24.12
CA SER A 66 -6.22 15.17 24.29
C SER A 66 -6.74 15.11 25.73
N SER A 67 -7.03 16.28 26.31
CA SER A 67 -7.58 16.37 27.68
C SER A 67 -8.92 15.66 27.90
N ALA A 68 -9.64 15.36 26.82
CA ALA A 68 -10.92 14.66 26.85
C ALA A 68 -10.82 13.18 26.41
N GLY A 69 -9.64 12.71 26.01
CA GLY A 69 -9.46 11.35 25.46
C GLY A 69 -10.23 11.11 24.16
N LEU A 70 -10.54 12.17 23.42
CA LEU A 70 -11.30 12.13 22.19
C LEU A 70 -10.38 11.96 20.98
N TYR A 71 -10.85 11.19 20.01
CA TYR A 71 -10.16 11.02 18.75
C TYR A 71 -10.20 12.32 17.91
N PRO A 72 -9.14 12.57 17.11
CA PRO A 72 -9.07 13.74 16.24
C PRO A 72 -10.34 13.98 15.42
N SER A 73 -10.90 15.18 15.56
CA SER A 73 -12.07 15.59 14.78
C SER A 73 -11.70 16.05 13.39
N GLU A 74 -10.43 16.33 13.10
CA GLU A 74 -9.95 16.67 11.75
C GLU A 74 -8.60 16.00 11.51
N ALA A 75 -8.48 15.21 10.44
CA ALA A 75 -7.21 14.54 10.13
C ALA A 75 -6.07 15.54 9.82
N THR A 76 -6.38 16.73 9.29
CA THR A 76 -5.39 17.64 8.68
C THR A 76 -4.69 18.60 9.62
N SER A 77 -5.29 18.93 10.77
CA SER A 77 -4.69 19.82 11.78
C SER A 77 -4.16 19.08 13.00
N ASP A 78 -4.77 17.94 13.31
CA ASP A 78 -4.59 17.27 14.59
C ASP A 78 -3.67 16.05 14.48
N LEU A 79 -3.40 15.55 13.26
CA LEU A 79 -2.45 14.46 13.04
C LEU A 79 -1.06 14.98 12.62
N PRO A 80 0.01 14.23 12.93
CA PRO A 80 1.36 14.55 12.46
C PRO A 80 1.44 14.67 10.93
N ALA A 81 2.20 15.67 10.44
CA ALA A 81 2.36 15.94 9.02
C ALA A 81 2.87 14.72 8.21
N ASP A 82 3.68 13.85 8.81
CA ASP A 82 4.18 12.64 8.17
C ASP A 82 3.04 11.69 7.79
N ILE A 83 1.98 11.62 8.58
CA ILE A 83 0.81 10.78 8.31
C ILE A 83 -0.01 11.33 7.14
N LEU A 84 -0.06 12.65 6.99
CA LEU A 84 -0.76 13.33 5.90
C LEU A 84 -0.09 13.17 4.54
N THR A 85 1.20 12.80 4.54
CA THR A 85 1.98 12.59 3.31
C THR A 85 2.09 11.13 2.89
N LEU A 86 1.52 10.19 3.66
CA LEU A 86 1.55 8.76 3.36
C LEU A 86 0.74 8.41 2.12
N SER A 87 1.35 8.44 0.94
CA SER A 87 0.67 8.03 -0.29
C SER A 87 0.52 6.50 -0.38
N PRO A 88 -0.66 6.01 -0.80
CA PRO A 88 -0.83 4.60 -1.11
C PRO A 88 -0.04 4.20 -2.37
N PRO A 89 0.20 2.89 -2.58
CA PRO A 89 1.08 2.40 -3.64
C PRO A 89 0.56 2.59 -5.08
N ARG A 90 -0.74 2.84 -5.25
CA ARG A 90 -1.35 3.22 -6.53
C ARG A 90 -2.18 4.48 -6.35
N THR A 91 -2.29 5.25 -7.42
CA THR A 91 -3.11 6.47 -7.45
C THR A 91 -4.62 6.22 -7.32
N SER A 92 -5.07 4.99 -7.61
CA SER A 92 -6.47 4.56 -7.41
C SER A 92 -6.78 4.12 -5.98
N ASP A 93 -5.75 3.84 -5.19
CA ASP A 93 -5.88 3.37 -3.82
C ASP A 93 -6.01 4.56 -2.88
N ARG A 94 -6.62 4.35 -1.72
CA ARG A 94 -6.94 5.45 -0.79
C ARG A 94 -6.83 4.97 0.65
N TYR A 95 -6.36 5.84 1.54
CA TYR A 95 -6.51 5.65 2.98
C TYR A 95 -7.61 6.56 3.50
N CYS A 96 -8.33 6.08 4.50
CA CYS A 96 -9.44 6.80 5.10
C CYS A 96 -9.45 6.62 6.60
N TYR A 97 -10.04 7.61 7.25
CA TYR A 97 -10.22 7.66 8.69
C TYR A 97 -11.62 8.16 8.99
N VAL A 98 -12.35 7.41 9.80
CA VAL A 98 -13.73 7.72 10.18
C VAL A 98 -13.84 7.69 11.70
N THR A 99 -14.54 8.65 12.29
CA THR A 99 -14.92 8.70 13.69
C THR A 99 -16.43 8.70 13.84
N ASP A 100 -16.91 8.25 15.00
CA ASP A 100 -18.30 8.48 15.37
C ASP A 100 -18.54 9.97 15.70
N ALA A 101 -19.81 10.38 15.77
CA ALA A 101 -20.15 11.76 16.11
C ALA A 101 -19.67 12.18 17.51
N GLY A 102 -19.42 11.22 18.41
CA GLY A 102 -18.89 11.46 19.75
C GLY A 102 -17.37 11.55 19.82
N LEU A 103 -16.64 11.24 18.73
CA LEU A 103 -15.17 11.13 18.71
C LEU A 103 -14.63 10.10 19.74
N THR A 104 -15.44 9.10 20.07
CA THR A 104 -15.15 8.05 21.05
C THR A 104 -14.79 6.71 20.42
N SER A 105 -15.06 6.55 19.13
CA SER A 105 -14.67 5.39 18.33
C SER A 105 -14.15 5.85 16.98
N TYR A 106 -13.22 5.07 16.42
CA TYR A 106 -12.71 5.33 15.08
C TYR A 106 -12.54 4.05 14.26
N THR A 107 -12.48 4.26 12.96
CA THR A 107 -12.15 3.26 11.95
C THR A 107 -11.11 3.85 11.02
N VAL A 108 -10.02 3.12 10.79
CA VAL A 108 -9.02 3.45 9.78
C VAL A 108 -9.00 2.36 8.72
N ALA A 109 -9.01 2.72 7.43
CA ALA A 109 -9.00 1.72 6.38
C ALA A 109 -8.10 2.04 5.18
N ALA A 110 -7.63 0.97 4.53
CA ALA A 110 -6.98 1.03 3.22
C ALA A 110 -7.87 0.39 2.16
N ILE A 111 -8.11 1.13 1.08
CA ILE A 111 -8.87 0.69 -0.10
C ILE A 111 -7.88 0.29 -1.21
N GLY A 112 -8.21 -0.80 -1.91
CA GLY A 112 -7.40 -1.29 -3.03
C GLY A 112 -6.52 -2.50 -2.70
N ILE A 113 -6.90 -3.27 -1.67
CA ILE A 113 -6.24 -4.55 -1.35
C ILE A 113 -6.40 -5.52 -2.52
N GLU A 114 -5.28 -6.07 -2.99
CA GLU A 114 -5.24 -6.93 -4.17
C GLU A 114 -5.29 -8.41 -3.82
N ASN A 115 -4.86 -8.75 -2.61
CA ASN A 115 -4.92 -10.10 -2.08
C ASN A 115 -5.54 -10.11 -0.68
N VAL A 116 -6.70 -10.77 -0.56
CA VAL A 116 -7.50 -10.82 0.68
C VAL A 116 -6.74 -11.51 1.83
N ASP A 117 -5.75 -12.35 1.52
CA ASP A 117 -4.95 -13.05 2.52
C ASP A 117 -4.03 -12.12 3.34
N VAL A 118 -3.69 -10.93 2.83
CA VAL A 118 -2.82 -9.96 3.54
C VAL A 118 -3.60 -9.19 4.61
N ALA A 119 -4.93 -9.18 4.52
CA ALA A 119 -5.80 -8.67 5.56
C ALA A 119 -5.81 -9.55 6.81
N ASN A 120 -5.08 -10.69 6.85
CA ASN A 120 -5.12 -11.68 7.94
C ASN A 120 -3.75 -12.14 8.48
N SER A 121 -2.61 -11.64 7.97
CA SER A 121 -1.32 -12.34 8.15
C SER A 121 -0.36 -11.83 9.24
N ASP A 122 -0.53 -10.64 9.84
CA ASP A 122 0.53 -10.06 10.70
C ASP A 122 0.04 -9.31 11.97
N GLY A 123 -0.88 -9.90 12.73
CA GLY A 123 -1.42 -9.34 14.00
C GLY A 123 -2.90 -8.97 13.88
N PRO A 124 -3.56 -8.50 14.97
CA PRO A 124 -5.01 -8.35 15.02
C PRO A 124 -5.49 -7.45 13.88
N VAL A 125 -6.10 -8.12 12.93
CA VAL A 125 -6.83 -7.58 11.80
C VAL A 125 -8.19 -8.19 12.00
N ASP A 126 -9.01 -7.53 12.80
CA ASP A 126 -10.37 -7.98 13.02
C ASP A 126 -11.08 -7.87 11.66
N ALA A 127 -11.31 -9.05 11.09
CA ALA A 127 -11.73 -9.23 9.73
C ALA A 127 -13.04 -8.48 9.44
N VAL A 128 -13.07 -7.95 8.21
CA VAL A 128 -14.24 -7.54 7.44
C VAL A 128 -15.48 -8.39 7.75
N GLY A 129 -16.56 -7.76 8.22
CA GLY A 129 -17.78 -8.50 8.51
C GLY A 129 -18.95 -7.73 9.10
N GLY A 130 -19.44 -6.71 8.38
CA GLY A 130 -20.82 -6.22 8.50
C GLY A 130 -21.04 -5.04 9.44
N ASN A 131 -21.68 -3.99 8.91
CA ASN A 131 -22.46 -2.93 9.59
C ASN A 131 -22.38 -2.93 11.13
N GLY A 132 -21.24 -2.53 11.68
CA GLY A 132 -21.02 -2.47 13.11
C GLY A 132 -19.66 -1.86 13.35
N VAL A 133 -19.65 -0.54 13.56
CA VAL A 133 -18.46 0.23 13.88
C VAL A 133 -18.01 -0.21 15.28
N GLY A 134 -17.04 -1.11 15.33
CA GLY A 134 -16.27 -1.44 16.53
C GLY A 134 -14.84 -0.96 16.29
N ASP A 135 -14.19 -0.45 17.34
CA ASP A 135 -12.84 0.11 17.30
C ASP A 135 -11.88 -0.78 16.50
N GLY A 136 -11.28 -0.28 15.40
CA GLY A 136 -10.40 -1.14 14.61
C GLY A 136 -9.86 -0.64 13.26
N ILE A 137 -8.95 -1.47 12.71
CA ILE A 137 -8.33 -1.38 11.38
C ILE A 137 -9.15 -2.19 10.38
N ILE A 138 -9.58 -1.56 9.28
CA ILE A 138 -10.25 -2.23 8.16
C ILE A 138 -9.31 -2.32 6.95
N LEU A 139 -9.04 -3.54 6.49
CA LEU A 139 -8.30 -3.81 5.26
C LEU A 139 -9.27 -4.45 4.27
N SER A 140 -10.04 -3.63 3.55
CA SER A 140 -11.10 -4.16 2.69
C SER A 140 -11.11 -3.54 1.30
N THR A 141 -11.77 -4.26 0.39
CA THR A 141 -12.14 -3.78 -0.94
C THR A 141 -13.45 -2.99 -0.95
N GLY A 142 -14.15 -2.95 0.19
CA GLY A 142 -15.23 -2.02 0.46
C GLY A 142 -15.97 -2.28 1.79
N ALA A 143 -16.26 -1.21 2.55
CA ALA A 143 -17.46 -1.03 3.37
C ALA A 143 -17.42 0.26 4.22
N ALA A 144 -16.29 0.59 4.88
CA ALA A 144 -16.24 1.75 5.78
C ALA A 144 -15.97 3.09 5.05
N CYS A 145 -15.44 3.02 3.84
CA CYS A 145 -14.90 4.17 3.11
C CYS A 145 -15.39 4.29 1.66
N ASP A 146 -16.43 3.51 1.30
CA ASP A 146 -16.83 3.28 -0.10
C ASP A 146 -17.45 4.52 -0.76
N ASN A 147 -17.99 5.44 0.05
CA ASN A 147 -18.64 6.66 -0.40
C ASN A 147 -17.93 7.93 0.08
N ILE A 148 -16.69 7.83 0.54
CA ILE A 148 -15.91 9.02 0.85
C ILE A 148 -15.56 9.67 -0.48
N ASP A 149 -15.93 10.93 -0.67
CA ASP A 149 -15.38 11.74 -1.77
C ASP A 149 -14.13 12.43 -1.24
N CYS A 150 -12.95 11.98 -1.65
CA CYS A 150 -11.70 12.64 -1.26
C CYS A 150 -11.52 13.97 -2.01
N SER A 151 -12.22 14.23 -3.11
CA SER A 151 -12.05 15.44 -3.92
C SER A 151 -12.73 16.67 -3.31
N ALA A 152 -13.77 16.45 -2.51
CA ALA A 152 -14.32 17.44 -1.60
C ALA A 152 -13.61 17.26 -0.26
N ALA A 153 -12.98 18.29 0.27
CA ALA A 153 -12.52 18.28 1.65
C ALA A 153 -13.75 18.12 2.57
N VAL A 154 -14.11 16.90 2.93
CA VAL A 154 -15.22 16.66 3.85
C VAL A 154 -14.72 16.95 5.27
N ALA A 155 -14.65 18.25 5.60
CA ALA A 155 -14.34 18.78 6.93
C ALA A 155 -15.58 18.76 7.85
N GLY A 156 -16.38 17.70 7.82
CA GLY A 156 -17.59 17.65 8.62
C GLY A 156 -18.22 16.27 8.59
N ASN A 157 -18.51 15.74 9.78
CA ASN A 157 -19.09 14.42 10.05
C ASN A 157 -18.09 13.27 10.24
N GLY A 158 -16.85 13.58 10.66
CA GLY A 158 -15.92 12.57 11.17
C GLY A 158 -15.35 11.66 10.10
N THR A 159 -15.24 12.08 8.84
CA THR A 159 -14.78 11.22 7.74
C THR A 159 -13.71 11.93 6.91
N TYR A 160 -12.51 11.34 6.82
CA TYR A 160 -11.31 11.97 6.29
C TYR A 160 -10.57 11.07 5.32
N CYS A 161 -9.92 11.68 4.34
CA CYS A 161 -8.96 11.03 3.46
C CYS A 161 -7.55 11.25 3.96
N LEU A 162 -6.80 10.17 4.11
CA LEU A 162 -5.42 10.21 4.54
C LEU A 162 -4.55 10.04 3.29
N ALA A 163 -3.93 11.15 2.89
CA ALA A 163 -3.16 11.34 1.66
C ALA A 163 -3.92 11.17 0.33
N GLY A 164 -3.56 12.02 -0.64
CA GLY A 164 -3.88 11.81 -2.05
C GLY A 164 -5.17 12.44 -2.58
N THR A 165 -5.57 13.64 -2.14
CA THR A 165 -6.41 14.54 -2.93
C THR A 165 -6.23 16.01 -2.55
N THR A 166 -5.15 16.60 -3.06
CA THR A 166 -5.36 17.84 -3.80
C THR A 166 -4.84 17.61 -5.21
N ALA A 167 -5.62 18.08 -6.16
CA ALA A 167 -5.46 17.88 -7.60
C ALA A 167 -4.05 18.23 -8.10
N GLU A 168 -3.48 17.32 -8.89
CA GLU A 168 -2.73 17.60 -10.13
C GLU A 168 -2.72 16.34 -11.01
#